data_AF-A0A6M3IF28-F1
#
_entry.id   AF-A0A6M3IF28-F1
#
_cell.length_a   1.000
_cell.length_b   1.000
_cell.length_c   1.000
_cell.angle_alpha   90.00
_cell.angle_beta   90.00
_cell.angle_gamma   90.00
#
_symmetry.space_group_name_H-M   'P 1'
#
loop_
_entity.id
_entity.type
_entity.pdbx_description
1 polymer ?
#
loop_
_entity_poly.entity_id
_entity_poly.type
_entity_poly.pdbx_seq_one_letter_code
_entity_poly.pdbx_strand_id
1 'polypeptide(L)'
;MNELTAPWFTNLIEDCLDIKVETETISRWSLTEGRHMIGLRILENVGNFERANIYGEKIVQNVAASIKMATRTVRYSIKLAKLYPDLSMLPAGKNMNWSHIVNKYLTSGEEKPAKITPNKG
;
A
#
# COMPACT_ATOMS: atom_id res chain seq x y z
N MET A 1 -29.75 32.46 21.79
CA MET A 1 -29.59 31.24 20.99
C MET A 1 -28.09 31.05 20.81
N ASN A 2 -27.51 29.91 21.20
CA ASN A 2 -26.06 29.70 21.07
C ASN A 2 -25.75 29.33 19.62
N GLU A 3 -25.05 30.21 18.89
CA GLU A 3 -24.70 30.03 17.48
C GLU A 3 -23.95 28.71 17.23
N LEU A 4 -23.20 28.21 18.22
CA LEU A 4 -22.46 26.95 18.17
C LEU A 4 -23.33 25.69 18.21
N THR A 5 -24.63 25.83 18.46
CA THR A 5 -25.62 24.73 18.48
C THR A 5 -26.73 24.92 17.46
N ALA A 6 -26.62 25.98 16.64
CA ALA A 6 -27.60 26.21 15.58
C ALA A 6 -27.46 25.12 14.51
N PRO A 7 -28.58 24.61 13.94
CA PRO A 7 -28.53 23.51 12.97
C PRO A 7 -27.60 23.76 11.77
N TRP A 8 -27.52 25.00 11.29
CA TRP A 8 -26.63 25.35 10.18
C TRP A 8 -25.14 25.17 10.53
N PHE A 9 -24.75 25.44 11.78
CA PHE A 9 -23.37 25.32 12.23
C PHE A 9 -23.01 23.85 12.45
N THR A 10 -23.93 23.07 13.02
CA THR A 10 -23.77 21.60 13.13
C THR A 10 -23.56 20.96 11.76
N ASN A 11 -24.41 21.27 10.78
CA ASN A 11 -24.28 20.75 9.41
C ASN A 11 -22.94 21.14 8.78
N LEU A 12 -22.51 22.40 8.93
CA LEU A 12 -21.21 22.85 8.43
C LEU A 12 -20.05 22.05 9.03
N ILE A 13 -20.08 21.79 10.34
CA ILE A 13 -19.05 21.00 11.02
C ILE A 13 -19.06 19.55 10.52
N GLU A 14 -20.23 18.94 10.37
CA GLU A 14 -20.37 17.59 9.82
C GLU A 14 -19.78 17.52 8.39
N ASP A 15 -20.15 18.45 7.52
CA ASP A 15 -19.60 18.53 6.15
C ASP A 15 -18.06 18.68 6.15
N CYS A 16 -17.53 19.52 7.04
CA CYS A 16 -16.08 19.71 7.16
C CYS A 16 -15.37 18.45 7.66
N LEU A 17 -15.98 17.71 8.58
CA LEU A 17 -15.46 16.43 9.07
C LEU A 17 -15.47 15.38 7.96
N ASP A 18 -16.54 15.31 7.17
CA ASP A 18 -16.65 14.40 6.04
C ASP A 18 -15.58 14.69 4.97
N ILE A 19 -15.41 15.95 4.58
CA ILE A 19 -14.36 16.38 3.65
C ILE A 19 -12.98 15.96 4.16
N LYS A 20 -12.71 16.18 5.45
CA LYS A 20 -11.43 15.82 6.08
C LYS A 20 -11.21 14.31 6.05
N VAL A 21 -12.20 13.51 6.44
CA VAL A 21 -12.11 12.04 6.49
C VAL A 21 -11.89 11.47 5.09
N GLU A 22 -12.64 11.94 4.10
CA GLU A 22 -12.51 11.48 2.71
C GLU A 22 -11.13 11.83 2.14
N THR A 23 -10.67 13.07 2.35
CA THR A 23 -9.35 13.53 1.87
C THR A 23 -8.21 12.71 2.50
N GLU A 24 -8.28 12.44 3.80
CA GLU A 24 -7.29 11.59 4.48
C GLU A 24 -7.32 10.15 3.95
N THR A 25 -8.51 9.61 3.69
CA THR A 25 -8.69 8.25 3.18
C THR A 25 -8.11 8.11 1.78
N ILE A 26 -8.43 9.05 0.87
CA ILE A 26 -7.87 9.12 -0.48
C ILE A 26 -6.34 9.20 -0.40
N SER A 27 -5.79 10.13 0.38
CA SER A 27 -4.34 10.33 0.48
C SER A 27 -3.62 9.08 0.98
N ARG A 28 -4.15 8.42 2.02
CA ARG A 28 -3.59 7.16 2.55
C ARG A 28 -3.64 6.04 1.52
N TRP A 29 -4.72 5.97 0.74
CA TRP A 29 -4.85 4.96 -0.31
C TRP A 29 -3.89 5.21 -1.48
N SER A 30 -3.77 6.45 -1.95
CA SER A 30 -2.83 6.81 -3.01
C SER A 30 -1.37 6.50 -2.65
N LEU A 31 -0.98 6.65 -1.37
CA LEU A 31 0.34 6.20 -0.90
C LEU A 31 0.50 4.67 -0.99
N THR A 32 -0.56 3.91 -0.75
CA THR A 32 -0.55 2.44 -0.86
C THR A 32 -0.44 2.01 -2.32
N GLU A 33 -1.23 2.63 -3.21
CA GLU A 33 -1.14 2.42 -4.65
C GLU A 33 0.27 2.73 -5.18
N GLY A 34 0.83 3.88 -4.80
CA GLY A 34 2.21 4.25 -5.15
C GLY A 34 3.24 3.21 -4.71
N ARG A 35 3.12 2.72 -3.47
CA ARG A 35 4.02 1.68 -2.94
C ARG A 35 3.85 0.36 -3.66
N HIS A 36 2.63 -0.02 -4.03
CA HIS A 36 2.35 -1.24 -4.79
C HIS A 36 2.95 -1.17 -6.20
N MET A 37 2.75 -0.06 -6.91
CA MET A 37 3.33 0.19 -8.24
C MET A 37 4.87 0.13 -8.23
N ILE A 38 5.51 0.71 -7.20
CA ILE A 38 6.97 0.57 -7.01
C ILE A 38 7.37 -0.90 -6.89
N GLY A 39 6.61 -1.68 -6.11
CA GLY A 39 6.82 -3.12 -5.98
C GLY A 39 6.72 -3.84 -7.33
N LEU A 40 5.66 -3.62 -8.09
CA LEU A 40 5.46 -4.19 -9.42
C LEU A 40 6.61 -3.85 -10.37
N ARG A 41 7.01 -2.58 -10.44
CA ARG A 41 8.09 -2.12 -11.33
C ARG A 41 9.43 -2.77 -11.00
N ILE A 42 9.72 -2.95 -9.71
CA ILE A 42 10.91 -3.69 -9.27
C ILE A 42 10.79 -5.16 -9.69
N LEU A 43 9.61 -5.76 -9.55
CA LEU A 43 9.35 -7.16 -9.89
C LEU A 43 9.52 -7.48 -11.37
N GLU A 44 9.20 -6.56 -12.27
CA GLU A 44 9.44 -6.71 -13.72
C GLU A 44 10.91 -6.99 -14.06
N ASN A 45 11.83 -6.57 -13.19
CA ASN A 45 13.26 -6.72 -13.40
C ASN A 45 13.85 -7.91 -12.63
N VAL A 46 13.03 -8.74 -11.96
CA VAL A 46 13.46 -9.82 -11.05
C VAL A 46 14.51 -10.76 -11.66
N GLY A 47 14.47 -11.03 -12.97
CA GLY A 47 15.50 -11.83 -13.65
C GLY A 47 16.92 -11.21 -13.61
N ASN A 48 17.04 -9.89 -13.39
CA ASN A 48 18.31 -9.20 -13.13
C ASN A 48 18.73 -9.29 -11.66
N PHE A 49 17.77 -9.45 -10.74
CA PHE A 49 18.00 -9.61 -9.30
C PHE A 49 18.35 -11.06 -8.93
N GLU A 50 17.73 -12.06 -9.56
CA GLU A 50 17.97 -13.49 -9.28
C GLU A 50 19.34 -13.96 -9.77
N ARG A 51 19.83 -13.43 -10.90
CA ARG A 51 21.25 -13.61 -11.31
C ARG A 51 22.22 -13.08 -10.27
N ALA A 52 21.78 -12.10 -9.48
CA ALA A 52 22.50 -11.53 -8.37
C ALA A 52 22.08 -12.18 -7.04
N ASN A 53 21.96 -13.51 -6.98
CA ASN A 53 21.49 -14.30 -5.83
C ASN A 53 22.26 -14.04 -4.50
N ILE A 54 23.37 -13.29 -4.56
CA ILE A 54 24.19 -12.84 -3.43
C ILE A 54 23.90 -11.35 -3.07
N TYR A 55 23.38 -10.54 -3.99
CA TYR A 55 23.23 -9.07 -3.89
C TYR A 55 21.80 -8.55 -3.96
N GLY A 56 20.77 -9.39 -4.01
CA GLY A 56 19.37 -8.95 -4.11
C GLY A 56 18.99 -7.89 -3.05
N GLU A 57 19.51 -8.03 -1.83
CA GLU A 57 19.30 -7.06 -0.76
C GLU A 57 20.03 -5.72 -0.99
N LYS A 58 21.25 -5.75 -1.55
CA LYS A 58 22.01 -4.53 -1.89
C LYS A 58 21.31 -3.74 -2.99
N ILE A 59 20.67 -4.42 -3.95
CA ILE A 59 19.90 -3.73 -4.98
C ILE A 59 18.67 -3.04 -4.37
N VAL A 60 17.95 -3.70 -3.45
CA VAL A 60 16.82 -3.09 -2.74
C VAL A 60 17.27 -1.86 -1.94
N GLN A 61 18.42 -1.92 -1.26
CA GLN A 61 19.02 -0.77 -0.55
C GLN A 61 19.38 0.37 -1.50
N ASN A 62 20.02 0.06 -2.63
CA ASN A 62 20.39 1.06 -3.63
C ASN A 62 19.15 1.74 -4.22
N VAL A 63 18.13 0.97 -4.60
CA VAL A 63 16.85 1.51 -5.09
C VAL A 63 16.23 2.41 -4.04
N ALA A 64 16.14 1.95 -2.78
CA ALA A 64 15.59 2.72 -1.67
C ALA A 64 16.33 4.05 -1.48
N ALA A 65 17.67 4.04 -1.48
CA ALA A 65 18.49 5.23 -1.37
C ALA A 65 18.27 6.19 -2.55
N SER A 66 18.24 5.66 -3.78
CA SER A 66 18.04 6.46 -5.00
C SER A 66 16.68 7.17 -5.04
N ILE A 67 15.62 6.53 -4.55
CA ILE A 67 14.27 7.12 -4.50
C ILE A 67 13.96 7.79 -3.15
N LYS A 68 14.95 7.93 -2.26
CA LYS A 68 14.82 8.53 -0.92
C LYS A 68 13.71 7.89 -0.07
N MET A 69 13.58 6.57 -0.14
CA MET A 69 12.67 5.79 0.67
C MET A 69 13.42 4.90 1.65
N ALA A 70 12.80 4.57 2.78
CA ALA A 70 13.35 3.58 3.69
C ALA A 70 13.40 2.19 3.01
N THR A 71 14.52 1.48 3.14
CA THR A 71 14.71 0.12 2.62
C THR A 71 13.58 -0.83 3.03
N ARG A 72 13.12 -0.73 4.29
CA ARG A 72 12.01 -1.51 4.82
C ARG A 72 10.71 -1.28 4.03
N THR A 73 10.43 -0.04 3.65
CA THR A 73 9.25 0.29 2.84
C THR A 73 9.34 -0.35 1.46
N VAL A 74 10.49 -0.29 0.80
CA VAL A 74 10.70 -0.93 -0.50
C VAL A 74 10.55 -2.46 -0.41
N ARG A 75 11.09 -3.09 0.65
CA ARG A 75 10.88 -4.53 0.88
C ARG A 75 9.40 -4.90 1.00
N TYR A 76 8.62 -4.12 1.75
CA TYR A 76 7.19 -4.37 1.88
C TYR A 76 6.41 -4.04 0.61
N SER A 77 6.80 -3.03 -0.15
CA SER A 77 6.26 -2.75 -1.49
C SER A 77 6.40 -3.96 -2.41
N ILE A 78 7.61 -4.54 -2.47
CA ILE A 78 7.87 -5.76 -3.25
C ILE A 78 7.02 -6.91 -2.71
N LYS A 79 6.97 -7.11 -1.38
CA LYS A 79 6.18 -8.20 -0.77
C LYS A 79 4.68 -8.05 -1.06
N LEU A 80 4.15 -6.83 -0.98
CA LEU A 80 2.77 -6.51 -1.28
C LEU A 80 2.44 -6.85 -2.74
N ALA A 81 3.25 -6.38 -3.68
CA ALA A 81 3.08 -6.66 -5.10
C ALA A 81 3.22 -8.15 -5.45
N LYS A 82 4.08 -8.90 -4.74
CA LYS A 82 4.20 -10.36 -4.89
C LYS A 82 2.95 -11.11 -4.41
N LEU A 83 2.39 -10.69 -3.27
CA LEU A 83 1.23 -11.37 -2.66
C LEU A 83 -0.09 -10.96 -3.32
N TYR A 84 -0.18 -9.71 -3.78
CA TYR A 84 -1.35 -9.12 -4.41
C TYR A 84 -0.90 -8.41 -5.69
N PRO A 85 -0.75 -9.12 -6.83
CA PRO A 85 -0.38 -8.50 -8.11
C PRO A 85 -1.38 -7.44 -8.57
N ASP A 86 -2.64 -7.61 -8.20
CA ASP A 86 -3.68 -6.60 -8.27
C ASP A 86 -4.08 -6.18 -6.86
N LEU A 87 -4.10 -4.88 -6.60
CA LEU A 87 -4.44 -4.31 -5.31
C LEU A 87 -5.92 -4.52 -4.95
N SER A 88 -6.78 -4.80 -5.93
CA SER A 88 -8.18 -5.20 -5.72
C SER A 88 -8.32 -6.52 -4.94
N MET A 89 -7.28 -7.36 -4.95
CA MET A 89 -7.22 -8.63 -4.22
C MET A 89 -7.00 -8.43 -2.70
N LEU A 90 -6.75 -7.20 -2.25
CA LEU A 90 -6.52 -6.92 -0.84
C LEU A 90 -7.86 -7.01 -0.07
N PRO A 91 -8.01 -7.89 0.93
CA PRO A 91 -9.33 -8.26 1.49
C PRO A 91 -10.17 -7.12 2.06
N ALA A 92 -9.57 -5.98 2.35
CA ALA A 92 -10.23 -4.84 3.00
C ALA A 92 -10.24 -3.55 2.17
N GLY A 93 -9.72 -3.60 0.94
CA GLY A 93 -9.77 -2.48 0.00
C GLY A 93 -9.22 -1.16 0.56
N LYS A 94 -9.87 -0.05 0.17
CA LYS A 94 -9.38 1.33 0.35
C LYS A 94 -9.38 1.85 1.79
N ASN A 95 -10.04 1.16 2.72
CA ASN A 95 -10.22 1.63 4.09
C ASN A 95 -9.03 1.33 5.01
N MET A 96 -7.93 0.78 4.48
CA MET A 96 -6.75 0.42 5.28
C MET A 96 -5.61 1.39 5.12
N ASN A 97 -5.00 1.74 6.26
CA ASN A 97 -3.72 2.42 6.26
C ASN A 97 -2.56 1.42 6.06
N TRP A 98 -1.43 1.94 5.60
CA TRP A 98 -0.23 1.15 5.30
C TRP A 98 0.26 0.30 6.48
N SER A 99 0.23 0.83 7.70
CA SER A 99 0.68 0.10 8.89
C SER A 99 -0.19 -1.13 9.15
N HIS A 100 -1.51 -1.01 8.96
CA HIS A 100 -2.43 -2.13 9.03
C HIS A 100 -2.09 -3.18 7.97
N ILE A 101 -1.88 -2.74 6.71
CA ILE A 101 -1.53 -3.65 5.61
C ILE A 101 -0.26 -4.44 5.92
N VAL A 102 0.79 -3.72 6.34
CA VAL A 102 2.07 -4.34 6.69
C VAL A 102 1.90 -5.34 7.81
N ASN A 103 1.27 -4.93 8.92
CA ASN A 103 1.19 -5.76 10.11
C ASN A 103 0.33 -7.00 9.87
N LYS A 104 -0.85 -6.82 9.27
CA LYS A 104 -1.84 -7.88 9.11
C LYS A 104 -1.54 -8.84 7.97
N TYR A 105 -1.10 -8.33 6.81
CA TYR A 105 -0.93 -9.16 5.61
C TYR A 105 0.52 -9.42 5.22
N LEU A 106 1.46 -8.57 5.66
CA LEU A 106 2.86 -8.68 5.24
C LEU A 106 3.79 -9.18 6.35
N THR A 107 3.38 -9.22 7.62
CA THR A 107 4.19 -9.78 8.72
C THR A 107 3.52 -10.93 9.43
N SER A 108 2.22 -10.85 9.71
CA SER A 108 1.46 -11.97 10.25
C SER A 108 1.26 -13.02 9.16
N GLY A 109 1.55 -14.29 9.45
CA GLY A 109 1.43 -15.40 8.50
C GLY A 109 -0.01 -15.80 8.15
N GLU A 110 -0.97 -14.87 8.26
CA GLU A 110 -2.36 -15.11 7.87
C GLU A 110 -2.45 -15.26 6.34
N GLU A 111 -3.30 -16.20 5.92
CA GLU A 111 -3.22 -16.97 4.68
C GLU A 111 -2.97 -16.15 3.40
N LYS A 112 -1.96 -16.59 2.65
CA LYS A 112 -1.68 -16.13 1.28
C LYS A 112 -2.93 -16.35 0.40
N PRO A 113 -3.34 -15.39 -0.45
CA PRO A 113 -4.31 -15.70 -1.49
C PRO A 113 -3.77 -16.85 -2.34
N ALA A 114 -4.62 -17.88 -2.52
CA ALA A 114 -4.27 -19.11 -3.20
C ALA A 114 -3.78 -18.82 -4.64
N LYS A 115 -2.77 -19.59 -5.05
CA LYS A 115 -2.07 -19.55 -6.34
C LYS A 115 -3.00 -19.21 -7.51
N ILE A 116 -2.73 -18.12 -8.22
CA ILE A 116 -3.21 -17.94 -9.59
C ILE A 116 -2.37 -18.88 -10.46
N THR A 117 -2.90 -20.06 -10.77
CA THR A 117 -2.37 -20.88 -11.86
C THR A 117 -2.62 -20.16 -13.19
N PRO A 118 -1.60 -19.99 -14.06
CA PRO A 118 -1.84 -19.46 -15.40
C PRO A 118 -2.74 -20.44 -16.15
N ASN A 119 -3.92 -19.97 -16.55
CA ASN A 119 -4.82 -20.73 -17.40
C ASN A 119 -4.16 -20.83 -18.79
N LYS A 120 -3.70 -22.02 -19.16
CA LYS A 120 -3.32 -22.33 -20.54
C LYS A 120 -4.60 -22.58 -21.31
N GLY A 121 -5.02 -21.60 -22.11
CA GLY A 121 -6.00 -21.73 -23.18
C GLY A 121 -5.37 -21.28 -24.48
#